data_AF-A0A7V6ECP2-F1
#
_entry.id   AF-A0A7V6ECP2-F1
#
_cell.length_a   1.000
_cell.length_b   1.000
_cell.length_c   1.000
_cell.angle_alpha   90.00
_cell.angle_beta   90.00
_cell.angle_gamma   90.00
#
_symmetry.space_group_name_H-M   'P 1'
#
loop_
_entity.id
_entity.type
_entity.pdbx_description
1 polymer ?
#
loop_
_entity_poly.entity_id
_entity_poly.type
_entity_poly.pdbx_seq_one_letter_code
_entity_poly.pdbx_strand_id
1 'polypeptide(L)'
;MIELAIAFVLILAVSYMIYLLGHLLSTKPTRSEKGKSAAYACGEKVNFYKFKINVSYYRYLVSFVILDSSVLLTAFAALAFTMTNVLFLIIYLFIAILSGLLLLDGGGR
;
A
#
# COMPACT_ATOMS: atom_id res chain seq x y z
N MET A 1 -24.67 -0.96 -1.83
CA MET A 1 -24.15 -1.81 -0.74
C MET A 1 -24.07 -3.28 -1.17
N ILE A 2 -25.20 -3.91 -1.53
CA ILE A 2 -25.25 -5.32 -1.96
C ILE A 2 -24.43 -5.55 -3.24
N GLU A 3 -24.61 -4.72 -4.28
CA GLU A 3 -23.84 -4.80 -5.53
C GLU A 3 -22.32 -4.75 -5.31
N LEU A 4 -21.85 -3.87 -4.40
CA LEU A 4 -20.43 -3.75 -4.05
C LEU A 4 -19.91 -4.99 -3.33
N ALA A 5 -20.71 -5.56 -2.42
CA ALA A 5 -20.36 -6.79 -1.74
C ALA A 5 -20.28 -7.97 -2.71
N ILE A 6 -21.23 -8.07 -3.65
CA ILE A 6 -21.24 -9.09 -4.70
C ILE A 6 -20.00 -8.95 -5.59
N ALA A 7 -19.70 -7.73 -6.06
CA ALA A 7 -18.52 -7.49 -6.89
C ALA A 7 -17.22 -7.87 -6.17
N PHE A 8 -17.07 -7.52 -4.89
CA PHE A 8 -15.91 -7.89 -4.09
C PHE A 8 -15.75 -9.41 -3.95
N VAL A 9 -16.85 -10.12 -3.64
CA VAL A 9 -16.84 -11.58 -3.54
C VAL A 9 -16.50 -12.23 -4.87
N LEU A 10 -17.04 -11.71 -5.98
CA LEU A 10 -16.72 -12.21 -7.33
C LEU A 10 -15.25 -12.03 -7.68
N ILE A 11 -14.65 -10.87 -7.38
CA ILE A 11 -13.22 -10.63 -7.62
C ILE A 11 -12.37 -11.64 -6.85
N LEU A 12 -12.66 -11.82 -5.55
CA LEU A 12 -11.95 -12.79 -4.72
C LEU A 12 -12.12 -14.22 -5.23
N ALA A 13 -13.34 -14.60 -5.59
CA ALA A 13 -13.64 -15.93 -6.13
C ALA A 13 -12.88 -16.18 -7.44
N VAL A 14 -12.87 -15.21 -8.36
CA VAL A 14 -12.14 -15.31 -9.63
C VAL A 14 -10.64 -15.42 -9.40
N SER A 15 -10.05 -14.54 -8.56
CA SER A 15 -8.62 -14.62 -8.24
C SER A 15 -8.24 -15.95 -7.59
N TYR A 16 -9.09 -16.46 -6.68
CA TYR A 16 -8.89 -17.76 -6.04
C TYR A 16 -8.98 -18.92 -7.04
N MET A 17 -9.96 -18.89 -7.94
CA MET A 17 -10.09 -19.88 -9.00
C MET A 17 -8.86 -19.88 -9.92
N ILE A 18 -8.38 -18.71 -10.34
CA ILE A 18 -7.16 -18.60 -11.14
C ILE A 18 -5.97 -19.22 -10.39
N TYR A 19 -5.83 -18.94 -9.09
CA TYR A 19 -4.78 -19.52 -8.26
C TYR A 19 -4.89 -21.04 -8.15
N LEU A 20 -6.10 -21.58 -7.93
CA LEU A 20 -6.33 -23.02 -7.85
C LEU A 20 -6.07 -23.72 -9.18
N LEU A 21 -6.54 -23.16 -10.30
CA LEU A 21 -6.24 -23.69 -11.62
C LEU A 21 -4.74 -23.68 -11.87
N GLY A 22 -4.07 -22.55 -11.59
CA GLY A 22 -2.61 -22.45 -11.68
C GLY A 22 -1.90 -23.50 -10.83
N HIS A 23 -2.36 -23.74 -9.60
CA HIS A 23 -1.81 -24.75 -8.70
C HIS A 23 -2.04 -26.18 -9.22
N LEU A 24 -3.24 -26.49 -9.72
CA LEU A 24 -3.61 -27.82 -10.19
C LEU A 24 -2.90 -28.18 -11.51
N LEU A 25 -2.75 -27.21 -12.41
CA LEU A 25 -2.02 -27.38 -13.67
C LEU A 25 -0.50 -27.28 -13.49
N SER A 26 -0.01 -26.76 -12.36
CA SER A 26 1.42 -26.63 -12.11
C SER A 26 2.07 -28.00 -11.91
N THR A 27 3.17 -28.22 -12.61
CA THR A 27 4.02 -29.40 -12.38
C THR A 27 4.66 -29.29 -11.01
N LYS A 28 4.30 -30.22 -10.11
CA LYS A 28 4.88 -30.28 -8.76
C LYS A 28 6.41 -30.33 -8.88
N PRO A 29 7.15 -29.38 -8.29
CA PRO A 29 8.59 -29.39 -8.38
C PRO A 29 9.12 -30.63 -7.67
N THR A 30 9.96 -31.40 -8.37
CA THR A 30 10.70 -32.51 -7.78
C THR A 30 11.60 -31.94 -6.67
N ARG A 31 11.34 -32.37 -5.43
CA ARG A 31 11.97 -31.90 -4.17
C ARG A 31 13.51 -31.97 -4.14
N SER A 32 14.15 -32.53 -5.17
CA SER A 32 15.58 -32.84 -5.20
C SER A 32 16.47 -31.73 -5.79
N GLU A 33 15.92 -30.72 -6.48
CA GLU A 33 16.73 -29.58 -6.94
C GLU A 33 16.87 -28.54 -5.84
N LYS A 34 17.93 -28.68 -5.04
CA LYS A 34 18.31 -27.76 -3.95
C LYS A 34 18.37 -26.27 -4.34
N GLY A 35 18.37 -25.94 -5.64
CA GLY A 35 18.37 -24.58 -6.16
C GLY A 35 17.00 -23.99 -6.55
N LYS A 36 15.95 -24.80 -6.76
CA LYS A 36 14.65 -24.30 -7.28
C LYS A 36 13.84 -23.50 -6.26
N SER A 37 14.07 -23.74 -4.97
CA SER A 37 13.46 -22.97 -3.86
C SER A 37 14.42 -21.95 -3.26
N ALA A 38 15.64 -21.84 -3.80
CA ALA A 38 16.58 -20.82 -3.37
C ALA A 38 16.19 -19.48 -3.99
N ALA A 39 16.40 -18.40 -3.23
CA ALA A 39 16.16 -17.07 -3.76
C ALA A 39 17.09 -16.79 -4.95
N TYR A 40 16.53 -16.12 -5.96
CA TYR A 40 17.27 -15.80 -7.18
C TYR A 40 18.46 -14.90 -6.84
N ALA A 41 19.66 -15.37 -7.16
CA ALA A 41 20.91 -14.75 -6.77
C ALA A 41 22.06 -15.06 -7.75
N CYS A 42 21.75 -15.15 -9.05
CA CYS A 42 22.74 -15.51 -10.09
C CYS A 42 23.57 -16.78 -9.75
N GLY A 43 23.01 -17.73 -8.99
CA GLY A 43 23.68 -18.96 -8.55
C GLY A 43 24.48 -18.84 -7.24
N GLU A 44 24.58 -17.66 -6.64
CA GLU A 44 25.27 -17.42 -5.38
C GLU A 44 24.36 -17.66 -4.16
N LYS A 45 24.94 -18.01 -3.02
CA LYS A 45 24.20 -18.17 -1.75
C LYS A 45 23.89 -16.80 -1.17
N VAL A 46 22.66 -16.33 -1.35
CA VAL A 46 22.20 -15.12 -0.67
C VAL A 46 21.97 -15.36 0.81
N ASN A 47 22.62 -14.55 1.63
CA ASN A 47 22.27 -14.41 3.03
C ASN A 47 21.44 -13.13 3.17
N PHE A 48 20.16 -13.28 3.54
CA PHE A 48 19.29 -12.14 3.78
C PHE A 48 19.70 -11.44 5.07
N TYR A 49 20.73 -10.59 4.99
CA TYR A 49 21.02 -9.67 6.07
C TYR A 49 19.83 -8.72 6.22
N LYS A 50 19.43 -8.47 7.48
CA LYS A 50 18.24 -7.68 7.85
C LYS A 50 18.12 -6.44 6.96
N PHE A 51 17.02 -6.38 6.21
CA PHE A 51 16.68 -5.25 5.36
C PHE A 51 16.52 -4.02 6.26
N LYS A 52 17.51 -3.13 6.26
CA LYS A 52 17.38 -1.82 6.89
C LYS A 52 16.47 -0.99 6.00
N ILE A 53 15.21 -0.83 6.42
CA ILE A 53 14.29 0.09 5.77
C ILE A 53 14.96 1.46 5.77
N ASN A 54 15.27 1.96 4.56
CA ASN A 54 15.95 3.23 4.42
C ASN A 54 15.04 4.35 4.97
N VAL A 55 15.62 5.29 5.71
CA VAL A 55 14.93 6.45 6.29
C VAL A 55 14.16 7.25 5.22
N SER A 56 14.64 7.21 3.97
CA SER A 56 13.95 7.81 2.82
C SER A 56 12.54 7.23 2.58
N TYR A 57 12.38 5.89 2.61
CA TYR A 57 11.07 5.25 2.42
C TYR A 57 10.12 5.54 3.58
N TYR A 58 10.66 5.62 4.80
CA TYR A 58 9.87 5.98 5.97
C TYR A 58 9.31 7.41 5.85
N ARG A 59 10.14 8.39 5.46
CA ARG A 59 9.70 9.77 5.25
C ARG A 59 8.59 9.86 4.20
N TYR A 60 8.77 9.17 3.07
CA TYR A 60 7.76 9.12 2.02
C TYR A 60 6.42 8.55 2.54
N LEU A 61 6.47 7.43 3.27
CA LEU A 61 5.26 6.81 3.83
C LEU A 61 4.51 7.75 4.79
N VAL A 62 5.23 8.46 5.65
CA VAL A 62 4.59 9.42 6.58
C VAL A 62 3.93 10.56 5.81
N SER A 63 4.63 11.17 4.85
CA SER A 63 4.05 12.23 4.01
C SER A 63 2.86 11.73 3.18
N PHE A 64 2.92 10.49 2.66
CA PHE A 64 1.82 9.87 1.93
C PHE A 64 0.58 9.71 2.80
N VAL A 65 0.71 9.20 4.03
CA VAL A 65 -0.43 9.00 4.94
C VAL A 65 -1.09 10.32 5.35
N ILE A 66 -0.30 11.38 5.57
CA ILE A 66 -0.84 12.72 5.91
C ILE A 66 -1.68 13.27 4.75
N LEU A 67 -1.18 13.16 3.51
CA LEU A 67 -1.89 13.66 2.34
C LEU A 67 -3.12 12.79 2.01
N ASP A 68 -2.98 11.47 2.07
CA ASP A 68 -4.06 10.51 1.77
C ASP A 68 -5.26 10.67 2.72
N SER A 69 -5.00 10.74 4.03
CA SER A 69 -6.04 10.99 5.04
C SER A 69 -6.73 12.35 4.84
N SER A 70 -5.98 13.38 4.42
CA SER A 70 -6.52 14.71 4.18
C SER A 70 -7.41 14.79 2.93
N VAL A 71 -7.03 14.10 1.86
CA VAL A 71 -7.85 13.97 0.65
C VAL A 71 -9.14 13.22 0.96
N LEU A 72 -9.04 12.11 1.70
CA LEU A 72 -10.20 11.31 2.11
C LEU A 72 -11.16 12.14 2.98
N LEU A 73 -10.65 12.89 3.95
CA LEU A 73 -11.46 13.80 4.76
C LEU A 73 -12.15 14.87 3.91
N THR A 74 -11.44 15.43 2.93
CA THR A 74 -11.99 16.46 2.02
C THR A 74 -13.08 15.87 1.12
N ALA A 75 -12.92 14.64 0.65
CA ALA A 75 -13.94 13.95 -0.14
C ALA A 75 -15.24 13.73 0.64
N PHE A 76 -15.14 13.30 1.91
CA PHE A 76 -16.30 13.16 2.79
C PHE A 76 -16.93 14.51 3.15
N ALA A 77 -16.11 15.53 3.40
CA ALA A 77 -16.58 16.89 3.65
C ALA A 77 -17.34 17.47 2.43
N ALA A 78 -16.85 17.23 1.22
CA ALA A 78 -17.53 17.64 -0.01
C ALA A 78 -18.88 16.93 -0.19
N LEU A 79 -18.99 15.67 0.24
CA LEU A 79 -20.25 14.93 0.23
C LEU A 79 -21.24 15.43 1.29
N ALA A 80 -20.73 15.90 2.44
CA ALA A 80 -21.51 16.44 3.56
C ALA A 80 -21.59 17.98 3.57
N PHE A 81 -21.72 18.60 2.38
CA PHE A 81 -21.59 20.05 2.16
C PHE A 81 -22.50 20.91 3.06
N THR A 82 -23.67 20.39 3.46
CA THR A 82 -24.65 21.10 4.31
C THR A 82 -24.28 21.16 5.79
N MET A 83 -23.40 20.25 6.26
CA MET A 83 -23.02 20.12 7.68
C MET A 83 -21.59 20.59 7.96
N THR A 84 -20.83 20.89 6.90
CA THR A 84 -19.39 21.11 7.01
C THR A 84 -19.04 22.60 7.01
N ASN A 85 -18.33 23.04 8.04
CA ASN A 85 -17.83 24.40 8.11
C ASN A 85 -16.54 24.53 7.29
N VAL A 86 -16.65 25.24 6.17
CA VAL A 86 -15.60 25.41 5.15
C VAL A 86 -14.31 25.99 5.73
N LEU A 87 -14.39 26.88 6.73
CA LEU A 87 -13.21 27.49 7.34
C LEU A 87 -12.36 26.47 8.09
N PHE A 88 -12.97 25.54 8.83
CA PHE A 88 -12.23 24.49 9.53
C PHE A 88 -11.56 23.53 8.55
N LEU A 89 -12.20 23.24 7.42
CA LEU A 89 -11.63 22.41 6.36
C LEU A 89 -10.38 23.06 5.74
N ILE A 90 -10.44 24.36 5.44
CA ILE A 90 -9.31 25.12 4.89
C ILE A 90 -8.13 25.14 5.88
N ILE A 91 -8.41 25.39 7.16
CA ILE A 91 -7.37 25.40 8.21
C ILE A 91 -6.74 24.00 8.34
N TYR A 92 -7.55 22.95 8.33
CA TYR A 92 -7.06 21.57 8.40
C TYR A 92 -6.15 21.24 7.21
N LEU A 93 -6.57 21.55 5.97
CA LEU A 93 -5.76 21.32 4.77
C LEU A 93 -4.44 22.09 4.81
N PHE A 94 -4.47 23.33 5.30
CA PHE A 94 -3.27 24.13 5.46
C PHE A 94 -2.28 23.47 6.44
N ILE A 95 -2.76 23.00 7.59
CA ILE A 95 -1.92 22.30 8.58
C ILE A 95 -1.37 20.99 8.00
N ALA A 96 -2.19 20.22 7.29
CA ALA A 96 -1.78 18.97 6.66
C ALA A 96 -0.65 19.19 5.65
N ILE A 97 -0.80 20.16 4.75
CA ILE A 97 0.24 20.51 3.76
C ILE A 97 1.50 21.03 4.45
N LEU A 98 1.37 21.89 5.47
CA LEU A 98 2.49 22.43 6.23
C LEU A 98 3.27 21.32 6.95
N SER A 99 2.55 20.37 7.57
CA SER A 99 3.18 19.22 8.23
C SER A 99 3.92 18.31 7.24
N GLY A 100 3.35 18.08 6.06
CA GLY A 100 4.01 17.34 4.98
C GLY A 100 5.30 18.02 4.50
N LEU A 101 5.27 19.35 4.34
CA LEU A 101 6.44 20.14 3.93
C LEU A 101 7.54 20.15 5.01
N LEU A 102 7.17 20.31 6.28
CA LEU A 102 8.11 20.27 7.42
C LEU A 102 8.80 18.91 7.54
N LEU A 103 8.08 17.81 7.30
CA LEU A 103 8.64 16.46 7.32
C LEU A 103 9.59 16.19 6.13
N LEU A 104 9.33 16.85 4.99
CA LEU A 104 10.18 16.78 3.81
C LEU A 104 11.49 17.56 4.02
N ASP A 105 11.40 18.76 4.59
CA ASP A 105 12.55 19.64 4.86
C ASP A 105 13.39 19.16 6.07
N GLY A 106 12.73 18.63 7.11
CA GLY A 106 13.31 18.12 8.34
C GLY A 106 14.22 16.89 8.21
N GLY A 107 14.67 16.53 7.01
CA GLY A 107 15.92 15.78 6.93
C GLY A 107 16.46 15.51 5.56
N GLY A 108 16.73 16.64 4.89
CA GLY A 108 17.93 16.80 4.10
C GLY A 108 19.20 17.11 4.93
N ARG A 109 19.33 16.57 6.14
CA ARG A 109 20.56 16.58 6.94
C ARG A 109 20.84 15.18 7.49
#